data_AF-A0A1I6HUX3-F1
#
_entry.id   AF-A0A1I6HUX3-F1
#
_cell.length_a   1.000
_cell.length_b   1.000
_cell.length_c   1.000
_cell.angle_alpha   90.00
_cell.angle_beta   90.00
_cell.angle_gamma   90.00
#
_symmetry.space_group_name_H-M   'P 1'
#
loop_
_entity.id
_entity.type
_entity.pdbx_description
1 polymer ?
#
loop_
_entity_poly.entity_id
_entity_poly.type
_entity_poly.pdbx_seq_one_letter_code
_entity_poly.pdbx_strand_id
1 'polypeptide(L)'
;MSDERDNSTEPEPSPENSISAREEFLLQMYDQLWESVERVEGGIWSFIAAFAAIAVSFSAGFQGSISIFYAAVFSIIIGFWGMNLSIVSSRWFNRNLIQISNIESEFLEDNDYDKIIPRDYEEPGNRFFFQTLDFYNLNFLAFASAIFVILMAMFSSSSSNGVDVVDQLRILILTLIGSGITYYHYQISDEHIEHMRRNTKQIKRSNQNTYNNTPLRLVVAVSVISIILLTVSIFGNRITSNISGIQTIPNLICMYILSTIGALIICFGFVEIIGKY
;
A
#
# COMPACT_ATOMS: atom_id res chain seq x y z
N MET A 1 -15.88 25.89 -67.56
CA MET A 1 -16.84 25.49 -66.53
C MET A 1 -16.02 25.27 -65.29
N SER A 2 -15.78 26.36 -64.58
CA SER A 2 -14.82 26.51 -63.50
C SER A 2 -15.63 26.85 -62.27
N ASP A 3 -15.77 25.86 -61.38
CA ASP A 3 -16.49 25.97 -60.12
C ASP A 3 -15.73 26.90 -59.18
N GLU A 4 -16.16 28.16 -59.19
CA GLU A 4 -15.84 29.19 -58.23
C GLU A 4 -16.51 28.79 -56.91
N ARG A 5 -15.79 28.02 -56.09
CA ARG A 5 -16.20 27.63 -54.75
C ARG A 5 -16.22 28.88 -53.89
N ASP A 6 -17.43 29.41 -53.70
CA ASP A 6 -17.77 30.48 -52.79
C ASP A 6 -17.18 30.19 -51.40
N ASN A 7 -16.12 30.91 -51.06
CA ASN A 7 -15.47 30.91 -49.76
C ASN A 7 -16.32 31.77 -48.81
N SER A 8 -17.58 31.36 -48.64
CA SER A 8 -18.54 32.00 -47.77
C SER A 8 -18.09 31.79 -46.33
N THR A 9 -17.35 32.78 -45.84
CA THR A 9 -17.31 33.27 -44.47
C THR A 9 -17.74 32.22 -43.43
N GLU A 10 -16.81 31.38 -43.00
CA GLU A 10 -16.98 30.68 -41.74
C GLU A 10 -17.30 31.75 -40.67
N PRO A 11 -18.42 31.61 -39.93
CA PRO A 11 -18.78 32.57 -38.92
C PRO A 11 -17.62 32.68 -37.92
N GLU A 12 -17.09 33.89 -37.73
CA GLU A 12 -16.10 34.14 -36.68
C GLU A 12 -16.65 33.54 -35.37
N PRO A 13 -15.87 32.69 -34.68
CA PRO A 13 -16.32 32.09 -33.44
C PRO A 13 -16.71 33.22 -32.47
N SER A 14 -17.95 33.15 -31.96
CA SER A 14 -18.47 34.19 -31.08
C SER A 14 -17.52 34.36 -29.88
N PRO A 15 -17.18 35.61 -29.48
CA PRO A 15 -16.21 35.88 -28.43
C PRO A 15 -16.69 35.49 -27.01
N GLU A 16 -17.78 34.73 -26.90
CA GLU A 16 -18.48 34.42 -25.66
C GLU A 16 -17.87 33.21 -24.90
N ASN A 17 -16.89 32.51 -25.48
CA ASN A 17 -16.19 31.38 -24.84
C ASN A 17 -14.66 31.58 -24.78
N SER A 18 -14.18 32.80 -24.58
CA SER A 18 -12.75 32.99 -24.27
C SER A 18 -12.47 32.57 -22.83
N ILE A 19 -11.85 31.39 -22.65
CA ILE A 19 -11.33 30.91 -21.38
C ILE A 19 -10.50 32.02 -20.74
N SER A 20 -10.78 32.33 -19.47
CA SER A 20 -10.03 33.38 -18.77
C SER A 20 -8.57 32.94 -18.55
N ALA A 21 -7.62 33.87 -18.54
CA ALA A 21 -6.21 33.53 -18.27
C ALA A 21 -6.01 32.80 -16.92
N ARG A 22 -6.90 33.04 -15.95
CA ARG A 22 -6.94 32.32 -14.67
C ARG A 22 -7.39 30.87 -14.83
N GLU A 23 -8.45 30.64 -15.61
CA GLU A 23 -8.96 29.29 -15.89
C GLU A 23 -7.94 28.48 -16.69
N GLU A 24 -7.28 29.08 -17.67
CA GLU A 24 -6.18 28.45 -18.40
C GLU A 24 -5.03 28.07 -17.46
N PHE A 25 -4.66 28.95 -16.52
CA PHE A 25 -3.65 28.64 -15.52
C PHE A 25 -4.06 27.45 -14.61
N LEU A 26 -5.31 27.41 -14.16
CA LEU A 26 -5.81 26.30 -13.33
C LEU A 26 -5.81 24.98 -14.09
N LEU A 27 -6.24 24.98 -15.36
CA LEU A 27 -6.22 23.80 -16.23
C LEU A 27 -4.79 23.29 -16.44
N GLN A 28 -3.84 24.17 -16.79
CA GLN A 28 -2.43 23.79 -16.95
C GLN A 28 -1.84 23.22 -15.65
N MET A 29 -2.23 23.77 -14.50
CA MET A 29 -1.80 23.24 -13.22
C MET A 29 -2.36 21.83 -12.98
N TYR A 30 -3.65 21.59 -13.26
CA TYR A 30 -4.24 20.25 -13.15
C TYR A 30 -3.57 19.24 -14.07
N ASP A 31 -3.24 19.64 -15.31
CA ASP A 31 -2.51 18.80 -16.25
C ASP A 31 -1.15 18.38 -15.68
N GLN A 32 -0.40 19.33 -15.11
CA GLN A 32 0.90 19.03 -14.48
C GLN A 32 0.78 18.10 -13.27
N LEU A 33 -0.29 18.23 -12.48
CA LEU A 33 -0.57 17.33 -11.36
C LEU A 33 -0.98 15.94 -11.84
N TRP A 34 -1.75 15.87 -12.93
CA TRP A 34 -2.19 14.62 -13.52
C TRP A 34 -1.03 13.84 -14.15
N GLU A 35 -0.16 14.51 -14.92
CA GLU A 35 1.08 13.92 -15.46
C GLU A 35 1.95 13.31 -14.34
N SER A 36 1.99 14.03 -13.22
CA SER A 36 2.63 13.58 -12.00
C SER A 36 2.05 12.21 -11.57
N VAL A 37 0.71 12.07 -11.54
CA VAL A 37 -0.02 10.87 -11.09
C VAL A 37 0.20 9.71 -12.06
N GLU A 38 0.09 9.97 -13.37
CA GLU A 38 0.32 8.98 -14.43
C GLU A 38 1.71 8.36 -14.33
N ARG A 39 2.73 9.16 -14.00
CA ARG A 39 4.10 8.65 -13.79
C ARG A 39 4.17 7.63 -12.64
N VAL A 40 3.45 7.88 -11.54
CA VAL A 40 3.43 6.93 -10.40
C VAL A 40 2.63 5.68 -10.76
N GLU A 41 1.52 5.84 -11.47
CA GLU A 41 0.71 4.73 -11.96
C GLU A 41 1.51 3.82 -12.92
N GLY A 42 2.27 4.40 -13.85
CA GLY A 42 3.16 3.66 -14.74
C GLY A 42 4.21 2.82 -13.99
N GLY A 43 4.67 3.31 -12.84
CA GLY A 43 5.52 2.57 -11.91
C GLY A 43 4.83 1.34 -11.32
N ILE A 44 3.55 1.46 -10.95
CA ILE A 44 2.73 0.36 -10.42
C ILE A 44 2.52 -0.71 -11.51
N TRP A 45 2.20 -0.32 -12.74
CA TRP A 45 2.06 -1.27 -13.86
C TRP A 45 3.33 -2.06 -14.14
N SER A 46 4.48 -1.38 -14.10
CA SER A 46 5.79 -2.04 -14.23
C SER A 46 6.03 -3.06 -13.10
N PHE A 47 5.54 -2.77 -11.91
CA PHE A 47 5.65 -3.66 -10.76
C PHE A 47 4.71 -4.88 -10.84
N ILE A 48 3.51 -4.72 -11.41
CA ILE A 48 2.61 -5.85 -11.69
C ILE A 48 3.29 -6.86 -12.63
N ALA A 49 4.05 -6.40 -13.62
CA ALA A 49 4.83 -7.30 -14.48
C ALA A 49 5.92 -8.08 -13.70
N ALA A 50 6.54 -7.46 -12.69
CA ALA A 50 7.49 -8.15 -11.82
C ALA A 50 6.82 -9.27 -10.99
N PHE A 51 5.56 -9.09 -10.57
CA PHE A 51 4.80 -10.17 -9.91
C PHE A 51 4.52 -11.35 -10.83
N ALA A 52 4.30 -11.12 -12.13
CA ALA A 52 4.18 -12.23 -13.09
C ALA A 52 5.46 -13.06 -13.14
N ALA A 53 6.63 -12.42 -13.04
CA ALA A 53 7.92 -13.11 -12.96
C ALA A 53 8.05 -13.98 -11.69
N ILE A 54 7.44 -13.58 -10.58
CA ILE A 54 7.38 -14.42 -9.36
C ILE A 54 6.62 -15.71 -9.65
N ALA A 55 5.43 -15.63 -10.25
CA ALA A 55 4.62 -16.80 -10.58
C ALA A 55 5.37 -17.78 -11.50
N VAL A 56 6.07 -17.24 -12.51
CA VAL A 56 6.93 -18.02 -13.41
C VAL A 56 8.08 -18.68 -12.64
N SER A 57 8.73 -17.96 -11.71
CA SER A 57 9.84 -18.51 -10.93
C SER A 57 9.39 -19.68 -10.04
N PHE A 58 8.23 -19.59 -9.38
CA PHE A 58 7.68 -20.72 -8.62
C PHE A 58 7.32 -21.90 -9.52
N SER A 59 6.71 -21.65 -10.69
CA SER A 59 6.41 -22.71 -11.66
C SER A 59 7.67 -23.46 -12.09
N ALA A 60 8.73 -22.74 -12.44
CA ALA A 60 10.03 -23.32 -12.76
C ALA A 60 10.64 -24.08 -11.56
N GLY A 61 10.41 -23.58 -10.34
CA GLY A 61 10.82 -24.23 -9.09
C GLY A 61 10.15 -25.59 -8.90
N PHE A 62 8.84 -25.69 -9.12
CA PHE A 62 8.10 -26.94 -9.00
C PHE A 62 8.44 -27.96 -10.10
N GLN A 63 8.84 -27.49 -11.28
CA GLN A 63 9.32 -28.35 -12.36
C GLN A 63 10.75 -28.86 -12.15
N GLY A 64 11.44 -28.38 -11.11
CA GLY A 64 12.84 -28.73 -10.84
C GLY A 64 13.85 -28.02 -11.73
N SER A 65 13.41 -27.07 -12.59
CA SER A 65 14.28 -26.27 -13.44
C SER A 65 15.15 -25.30 -12.64
N ILE A 66 14.60 -24.80 -11.51
CA ILE A 66 15.34 -23.99 -10.53
C ILE A 66 15.08 -24.52 -9.11
N SER A 67 15.97 -24.22 -8.16
CA SER A 67 15.69 -24.54 -6.76
C SER A 67 14.55 -23.66 -6.23
N ILE A 68 13.61 -24.28 -5.50
CA ILE A 68 12.49 -23.60 -4.82
C ILE A 68 13.01 -22.51 -3.86
N PHE A 69 14.21 -22.68 -3.32
CA PHE A 69 14.87 -21.67 -2.48
C PHE A 69 15.08 -20.35 -3.23
N TYR A 70 15.59 -20.40 -4.47
CA TYR A 70 15.84 -19.20 -5.26
C TYR A 70 14.55 -18.52 -5.67
N ALA A 71 13.50 -19.29 -6.00
CA ALA A 71 12.17 -18.74 -6.26
C ALA A 71 11.64 -17.99 -5.02
N ALA A 72 11.78 -18.56 -3.83
CA ALA A 72 11.36 -17.93 -2.58
C ALA A 72 12.15 -16.65 -2.28
N VAL A 73 13.48 -16.68 -2.41
CA VAL A 73 14.34 -15.49 -2.21
C VAL A 73 13.95 -14.38 -3.18
N PHE A 74 13.77 -14.70 -4.47
CA PHE A 74 13.36 -13.72 -5.48
C PHE A 74 12.00 -13.10 -5.15
N SER A 75 11.05 -13.92 -4.72
CA SER A 75 9.71 -13.48 -4.32
C SER A 75 9.73 -12.51 -3.14
N ILE A 76 10.58 -12.80 -2.15
CA ILE A 76 10.76 -11.94 -0.98
C ILE A 76 11.36 -10.59 -1.39
N ILE A 77 12.39 -10.59 -2.24
CA ILE A 77 13.03 -9.35 -2.72
C ILE A 77 12.02 -8.47 -3.47
N ILE A 78 11.31 -9.05 -4.45
CA ILE A 78 10.33 -8.32 -5.25
C ILE A 78 9.17 -7.84 -4.37
N GLY A 79 8.69 -8.65 -3.43
CA GLY A 79 7.62 -8.24 -2.53
C GLY A 79 8.01 -7.11 -1.58
N PHE A 80 9.23 -7.12 -1.03
CA PHE A 80 9.75 -5.97 -0.27
C PHE A 80 9.89 -4.73 -1.15
N TRP A 81 10.39 -4.88 -2.37
CA TRP A 81 10.48 -3.76 -3.30
C TRP A 81 9.11 -3.17 -3.59
N GLY A 82 8.08 -4.01 -3.75
CA GLY A 82 6.70 -3.61 -3.91
C GLY A 82 6.12 -2.81 -2.77
N MET A 83 6.33 -3.26 -1.54
CA MET A 83 5.90 -2.50 -0.36
C MET A 83 6.56 -1.12 -0.31
N ASN A 84 7.86 -1.05 -0.59
CA ASN A 84 8.58 0.21 -0.63
C ASN A 84 8.05 1.13 -1.75
N LEU A 85 7.75 0.58 -2.93
CA LEU A 85 7.12 1.32 -4.01
C LEU A 85 5.73 1.84 -3.62
N SER A 86 4.92 1.02 -2.93
CA SER A 86 3.62 1.44 -2.40
C SER A 86 3.76 2.58 -1.38
N ILE A 87 4.76 2.53 -0.50
CA ILE A 87 5.02 3.59 0.48
C ILE A 87 5.40 4.89 -0.22
N VAL A 88 6.32 4.84 -1.17
CA VAL A 88 6.76 6.01 -1.95
C VAL A 88 5.59 6.59 -2.73
N SER A 89 4.79 5.75 -3.38
CA SER A 89 3.63 6.16 -4.19
C SER A 89 2.58 6.86 -3.34
N SER A 90 2.25 6.30 -2.18
CA SER A 90 1.25 6.91 -1.30
C SER A 90 1.75 8.21 -0.65
N ARG A 91 3.04 8.28 -0.28
CA ARG A 91 3.65 9.56 0.16
C ARG A 91 3.54 10.63 -0.89
N TRP A 92 3.86 10.25 -2.12
CA TRP A 92 3.84 11.14 -3.25
C TRP A 92 2.41 11.59 -3.57
N PHE A 93 1.42 10.69 -3.51
CA PHE A 93 0.00 11.02 -3.66
C PHE A 93 -0.46 12.03 -2.61
N ASN A 94 -0.16 11.77 -1.33
CA ASN A 94 -0.50 12.67 -0.23
C ASN A 94 0.11 14.08 -0.40
N ARG A 95 1.34 14.16 -0.91
CA ARG A 95 1.98 15.46 -1.20
C ARG A 95 1.22 16.24 -2.28
N ASN A 96 0.88 15.59 -3.39
CA ASN A 96 0.13 16.24 -4.48
C ASN A 96 -1.25 16.68 -3.99
N LEU A 97 -1.94 15.85 -3.23
CA LEU A 97 -3.24 16.21 -2.67
C LEU A 97 -3.17 17.41 -1.73
N ILE A 98 -2.11 17.52 -0.91
CA ILE A 98 -1.89 18.70 -0.06
C ILE A 98 -1.60 19.94 -0.92
N GLN A 99 -0.80 19.82 -1.98
CA GLN A 99 -0.50 20.94 -2.88
C GLN A 99 -1.77 21.44 -3.60
N ILE A 100 -2.55 20.52 -4.16
CA ILE A 100 -3.84 20.79 -4.80
C ILE A 100 -4.76 21.52 -3.83
N SER A 101 -4.97 20.95 -2.63
CA SER A 101 -5.88 21.54 -1.65
C SER A 101 -5.45 22.95 -1.21
N ASN A 102 -4.15 23.24 -1.16
CA ASN A 102 -3.69 24.59 -0.83
C ASN A 102 -3.95 25.56 -1.98
N ILE A 103 -3.66 25.16 -3.22
CA ILE A 103 -3.88 26.01 -4.40
C ILE A 103 -5.38 26.25 -4.62
N GLU A 104 -6.20 25.21 -4.53
CA GLU A 104 -7.66 25.34 -4.57
C GLU A 104 -8.16 26.31 -3.51
N SER A 105 -7.61 26.26 -2.28
CA SER A 105 -8.04 27.18 -1.22
C SER A 105 -7.63 28.65 -1.42
N GLU A 106 -6.61 28.91 -2.25
CA GLU A 106 -6.13 30.27 -2.53
C GLU A 106 -6.73 30.84 -3.81
N PHE A 107 -6.97 29.99 -4.80
CA PHE A 107 -7.31 30.42 -6.16
C PHE A 107 -8.72 30.06 -6.58
N LEU A 108 -9.38 29.05 -6.00
CA LEU A 108 -10.71 28.62 -6.42
C LEU A 108 -11.80 29.48 -5.76
N GLU A 109 -12.76 29.94 -6.54
CA GLU A 109 -13.95 30.65 -6.09
C GLU A 109 -15.16 29.70 -6.11
N ASP A 110 -16.18 29.97 -5.29
CA ASP A 110 -17.40 29.15 -5.21
C ASP A 110 -18.12 29.02 -6.58
N ASN A 111 -17.91 29.98 -7.48
CA ASN A 111 -18.48 30.04 -8.82
C ASN A 111 -17.75 29.17 -9.86
N ASP A 112 -16.59 28.59 -9.52
CA ASP A 112 -15.82 27.69 -10.39
C ASP A 112 -16.27 26.23 -10.27
N TYR A 113 -16.96 25.89 -9.18
CA TYR A 113 -17.65 24.61 -9.06
C TYR A 113 -18.76 24.56 -10.12
N ASP A 114 -18.89 23.40 -10.80
CA ASP A 114 -19.66 23.12 -12.01
C ASP A 114 -19.10 23.68 -13.32
N LYS A 115 -18.05 24.51 -13.29
CA LYS A 115 -17.33 24.94 -14.50
C LYS A 115 -16.05 24.13 -14.71
N ILE A 116 -15.20 24.13 -13.69
CA ILE A 116 -13.87 23.52 -13.73
C ILE A 116 -13.88 22.20 -12.95
N ILE A 117 -14.54 22.19 -11.78
CA ILE A 117 -14.61 21.02 -10.89
C ILE A 117 -16.08 20.67 -10.67
N PRO A 118 -16.50 19.40 -10.78
CA PRO A 118 -17.87 19.01 -10.44
C PRO A 118 -18.18 19.33 -8.96
N ARG A 119 -19.34 19.93 -8.66
CA ARG A 119 -19.71 20.34 -7.28
C ARG A 119 -19.75 19.17 -6.28
N ASP A 120 -19.95 17.93 -6.75
CA ASP A 120 -19.89 16.73 -5.90
C ASP A 120 -18.55 16.55 -5.15
N TYR A 121 -17.47 17.22 -5.60
CA TYR A 121 -16.15 17.20 -4.95
C TYR A 121 -16.04 18.19 -3.78
N GLU A 122 -16.93 19.18 -3.70
CA GLU A 122 -16.99 20.16 -2.59
C GLU A 122 -17.40 19.47 -1.29
N GLU A 123 -18.36 18.55 -1.38
CA GLU A 123 -18.83 17.85 -0.19
C GLU A 123 -17.69 17.02 0.42
N PRO A 124 -17.51 17.06 1.75
CA PRO A 124 -16.77 16.04 2.46
C PRO A 124 -17.63 14.77 2.43
N GLY A 125 -17.82 14.17 1.25
CA GLY A 125 -18.32 12.81 1.10
C GLY A 125 -17.50 11.87 1.97
N ASN A 126 -17.95 10.63 2.18
CA ASN A 126 -17.46 9.69 3.21
C ASN A 126 -15.95 9.33 3.12
N ARG A 127 -15.08 10.33 3.30
CA ARG A 127 -13.61 10.33 3.19
C ARG A 127 -13.03 9.50 4.31
N PHE A 128 -13.80 9.26 5.37
CA PHE A 128 -13.45 8.34 6.44
C PHE A 128 -13.18 6.94 5.88
N PHE A 129 -13.98 6.43 4.95
CA PHE A 129 -13.75 5.09 4.40
C PHE A 129 -12.41 4.98 3.67
N PHE A 130 -12.09 5.98 2.84
CA PHE A 130 -10.83 6.03 2.08
C PHE A 130 -9.61 6.44 2.93
N GLN A 131 -9.81 7.15 4.04
CA GLN A 131 -8.74 7.49 4.99
C GLN A 131 -8.48 6.38 6.02
N THR A 132 -9.51 5.61 6.40
CA THR A 132 -9.39 4.60 7.47
C THR A 132 -8.96 3.25 6.91
N LEU A 133 -9.28 2.96 5.65
CA LEU A 133 -8.51 2.00 4.85
C LEU A 133 -7.17 2.63 4.52
N ASP A 134 -6.32 2.79 5.53
CA ASP A 134 -4.90 3.03 5.35
C ASP A 134 -4.39 1.90 4.45
N PHE A 135 -4.28 2.16 3.15
CA PHE A 135 -3.80 1.21 2.15
C PHE A 135 -2.49 0.56 2.60
N TYR A 136 -1.69 1.24 3.42
CA TYR A 136 -0.52 0.71 4.10
C TYR A 136 -0.79 -0.52 4.95
N ASN A 137 -1.81 -0.47 5.82
CA ASN A 137 -2.15 -1.58 6.72
C ASN A 137 -2.64 -2.79 5.92
N LEU A 138 -3.42 -2.55 4.86
CA LEU A 138 -3.89 -3.62 3.97
C LEU A 138 -2.71 -4.26 3.21
N ASN A 139 -1.82 -3.45 2.64
CA ASN A 139 -0.63 -3.93 1.92
C ASN A 139 0.33 -4.68 2.85
N PHE A 140 0.55 -4.17 4.06
CA PHE A 140 1.38 -4.82 5.08
C PHE A 140 0.77 -6.17 5.48
N LEU A 141 -0.53 -6.22 5.72
CA LEU A 141 -1.24 -7.46 6.06
C LEU A 141 -1.19 -8.47 4.91
N ALA A 142 -1.40 -8.02 3.67
CA ALA A 142 -1.32 -8.86 2.48
C ALA A 142 0.11 -9.42 2.27
N PHE A 143 1.14 -8.61 2.51
CA PHE A 143 2.51 -9.07 2.40
C PHE A 143 2.92 -10.01 3.54
N ALA A 144 2.50 -9.71 4.78
CA ALA A 144 2.72 -10.58 5.93
C ALA A 144 2.04 -11.95 5.74
N SER A 145 0.82 -11.98 5.19
CA SER A 145 0.12 -13.22 4.87
C SER A 145 0.82 -13.98 3.73
N ALA A 146 1.32 -13.30 2.71
CA ALA A 146 2.10 -13.92 1.64
C ALA A 146 3.40 -14.56 2.15
N ILE A 147 4.17 -13.86 2.99
CA ILE A 147 5.36 -14.43 3.65
C ILE A 147 4.97 -15.66 4.46
N PHE A 148 3.90 -15.56 5.25
CA PHE A 148 3.46 -16.68 6.09
C PHE A 148 3.15 -17.91 5.25
N VAL A 149 2.43 -17.75 4.13
CA VAL A 149 2.15 -18.84 3.19
C VAL A 149 3.43 -19.42 2.59
N ILE A 150 4.41 -18.58 2.19
CA ILE A 150 5.70 -19.03 1.66
C ILE A 150 6.46 -19.85 2.71
N LEU A 151 6.55 -19.36 3.94
CA LEU A 151 7.22 -20.06 5.04
C LEU A 151 6.54 -21.40 5.35
N MET A 152 5.20 -21.43 5.36
CA MET A 152 4.44 -22.67 5.56
C MET A 152 4.67 -23.67 4.42
N ALA A 153 4.64 -23.22 3.16
CA ALA A 153 4.89 -24.07 1.99
C ALA A 153 6.32 -24.66 2.01
N MET A 154 7.31 -23.86 2.40
CA MET A 154 8.69 -24.33 2.55
C MET A 154 8.85 -25.31 3.72
N PHE A 155 8.13 -25.08 4.81
CA PHE A 155 8.15 -25.97 5.97
C PHE A 155 7.56 -27.34 5.63
N SER A 156 6.43 -27.37 4.90
CA SER A 156 5.82 -28.61 4.40
C SER A 156 6.72 -29.36 3.41
N SER A 157 7.46 -28.62 2.57
CA SER A 157 8.33 -29.20 1.54
C SER A 157 9.68 -29.70 2.08
N SER A 158 10.07 -29.31 3.29
CA SER A 158 11.35 -29.66 3.91
C SER A 158 11.54 -31.17 4.09
N SER A 159 10.45 -31.92 4.24
CA SER A 159 10.52 -33.38 4.39
C SER A 159 10.78 -34.11 3.07
N SER A 160 10.50 -33.51 1.91
CA SER A 160 10.51 -34.20 0.62
C SER A 160 11.55 -33.67 -0.37
N ASN A 161 11.88 -32.38 -0.31
CA ASN A 161 12.58 -31.69 -1.41
C ASN A 161 14.01 -31.26 -1.06
N GLY A 162 14.57 -31.74 0.05
CA GLY A 162 15.95 -31.43 0.43
C GLY A 162 16.21 -29.97 0.81
N VAL A 163 15.17 -29.18 1.09
CA VAL A 163 15.33 -27.83 1.66
C VAL A 163 15.83 -27.98 3.10
N ASP A 164 17.09 -27.62 3.31
CA ASP A 164 17.74 -27.66 4.61
C ASP A 164 17.13 -26.59 5.54
N VAL A 165 17.13 -26.88 6.84
CA VAL A 165 16.80 -25.95 7.92
C VAL A 165 17.62 -24.67 7.80
N VAL A 166 18.87 -24.78 7.31
CA VAL A 166 19.74 -23.64 7.05
C VAL A 166 19.13 -22.66 6.03
N ASP A 167 18.50 -23.15 4.97
CA ASP A 167 17.89 -22.32 3.93
C ASP A 167 16.61 -21.63 4.43
N GLN A 168 15.84 -22.31 5.27
CA GLN A 168 14.70 -21.71 5.98
C GLN A 168 15.14 -20.57 6.89
N LEU A 169 16.24 -20.77 7.65
CA LEU A 169 16.79 -19.75 8.53
C LEU A 169 17.28 -18.53 7.74
N ARG A 170 17.94 -18.75 6.60
CA ARG A 170 18.38 -17.66 5.70
C ARG A 170 17.20 -16.84 5.20
N ILE A 171 16.12 -17.49 4.78
CA ILE A 171 14.90 -16.81 4.32
C ILE A 171 14.23 -16.03 5.44
N LEU A 172 14.18 -16.60 6.65
CA LEU A 172 13.66 -15.89 7.82
C LEU A 172 14.49 -14.62 8.12
N ILE A 173 15.82 -14.74 8.13
CA ILE A 173 16.71 -13.59 8.34
C ILE A 173 16.51 -12.51 7.27
N LEU A 174 16.45 -12.90 5.99
CA LEU A 174 16.19 -11.97 4.89
C LEU A 174 14.84 -11.27 5.05
N THR A 175 13.83 -12.00 5.49
CA THR A 175 12.49 -11.47 5.76
C THR A 175 12.51 -10.45 6.89
N LEU A 176 13.20 -10.75 7.99
CA LEU A 176 13.33 -9.82 9.12
C LEU A 176 14.08 -8.54 8.73
N ILE A 177 15.18 -8.66 7.97
CA ILE A 177 15.94 -7.51 7.46
C ILE A 177 15.07 -6.64 6.55
N GLY A 178 14.41 -7.24 5.56
CA GLY A 178 13.54 -6.50 4.64
C GLY A 178 12.37 -5.81 5.35
N SER A 179 11.81 -6.46 6.38
CA SER A 179 10.74 -5.89 7.20
C SER A 179 11.23 -4.69 8.00
N GLY A 180 12.44 -4.78 8.58
CA GLY A 180 13.08 -3.66 9.27
C GLY A 180 13.32 -2.45 8.36
N ILE A 181 13.83 -2.68 7.14
CA ILE A 181 14.04 -1.61 6.15
C ILE A 181 12.71 -0.96 5.75
N THR A 182 11.70 -1.79 5.46
CA THR A 182 10.38 -1.30 5.05
C THR A 182 9.72 -0.49 6.17
N TYR A 183 9.83 -0.95 7.41
CA TYR A 183 9.34 -0.22 8.58
C TYR A 183 10.07 1.12 8.76
N TYR A 184 11.39 1.16 8.58
CA TYR A 184 12.17 2.40 8.63
C TYR A 184 11.73 3.40 7.56
N HIS A 185 11.53 2.95 6.32
CA HIS A 185 11.00 3.79 5.24
C HIS A 185 9.59 4.29 5.52
N TYR A 186 8.74 3.45 6.11
CA TYR A 186 7.41 3.85 6.55
C TYR A 186 7.48 4.98 7.60
N GLN A 187 8.33 4.86 8.61
CA GLN A 187 8.51 5.89 9.65
C GLN A 187 8.96 7.24 9.05
N ILE A 188 9.97 7.23 8.18
CA ILE A 188 10.42 8.45 7.49
C ILE A 188 9.28 9.07 6.67
N SER A 189 8.50 8.23 5.99
CA SER A 189 7.37 8.67 5.18
C SER A 189 6.31 9.36 6.03
N ASP A 190 5.95 8.75 7.16
CA ASP A 190 4.98 9.28 8.11
C ASP A 190 5.43 10.62 8.69
N GLU A 191 6.68 10.71 9.18
CA GLU A 191 7.25 11.94 9.72
C GLU A 191 7.23 13.09 8.71
N HIS A 192 7.54 12.80 7.44
CA HIS A 192 7.53 13.80 6.37
C HIS A 192 6.11 14.29 6.05
N ILE A 193 5.13 13.39 5.99
CA ILE A 193 3.73 13.76 5.77
C ILE A 193 3.20 14.58 6.94
N GLU A 194 3.51 14.19 8.18
CA GLU A 194 3.11 14.95 9.36
C GLU A 194 3.76 16.33 9.43
N HIS A 195 5.01 16.47 8.97
CA HIS A 195 5.65 17.77 8.84
C HIS A 195 4.93 18.66 7.82
N MET A 196 4.61 18.14 6.62
CA MET A 196 3.85 18.89 5.62
C MET A 196 2.46 19.30 6.13
N ARG A 197 1.76 18.35 6.76
CA ARG A 197 0.43 18.58 7.36
C ARG A 197 0.49 19.65 8.45
N ARG A 198 1.55 19.67 9.27
CA ARG A 198 1.76 20.72 10.29
C ARG A 198 2.01 22.08 9.67
N ASN A 199 2.77 22.18 8.59
CA ASN A 199 3.02 23.46 7.91
C ASN A 199 1.73 24.00 7.26
N THR A 200 0.96 23.14 6.57
CA THR A 200 -0.36 23.51 6.05
C THR A 200 -1.33 23.88 7.16
N LYS A 201 -1.33 23.13 8.27
CA LYS A 201 -2.13 23.48 9.43
C LYS A 201 -1.66 24.77 10.06
N GLN A 202 -0.38 25.12 10.13
CA GLN A 202 0.05 26.42 10.68
C GLN A 202 -0.46 27.58 9.83
N ILE A 203 -0.47 27.41 8.50
CA ILE A 203 -1.10 28.36 7.57
C ILE A 203 -2.59 28.52 7.88
N LYS A 204 -3.31 27.41 8.15
CA LYS A 204 -4.75 27.43 8.51
C LYS A 204 -5.05 27.72 9.99
N ARG A 205 -4.13 27.45 10.93
CA ARG A 205 -4.26 27.55 12.40
C ARG A 205 -3.93 28.94 12.93
N SER A 206 -3.53 29.87 12.07
CA SER A 206 -3.89 31.27 12.30
C SER A 206 -5.41 31.47 12.44
N ASN A 207 -6.24 30.45 12.14
CA ASN A 207 -7.70 30.57 12.17
C ASN A 207 -8.55 29.46 12.83
N GLN A 208 -8.06 28.30 13.36
CA GLN A 208 -8.81 27.48 14.36
C GLN A 208 -8.13 26.20 14.88
N ASN A 209 -8.59 25.76 16.06
CA ASN A 209 -7.99 24.82 17.03
C ASN A 209 -7.81 23.34 16.63
N THR A 210 -7.06 22.64 17.48
CA THR A 210 -6.29 21.41 17.24
C THR A 210 -7.02 20.11 17.61
N TYR A 211 -6.92 19.08 16.75
CA TYR A 211 -7.28 17.68 17.03
C TYR A 211 -6.01 16.78 17.10
N ASN A 212 -6.05 15.77 17.98
CA ASN A 212 -4.95 14.83 18.31
C ASN A 212 -5.18 13.44 17.68
N ASN A 213 -4.16 12.86 17.04
CA ASN A 213 -4.19 11.50 16.47
C ASN A 213 -3.16 10.60 17.19
N THR A 214 -3.61 9.84 18.18
CA THR A 214 -2.81 8.86 18.94
C THR A 214 -2.99 7.36 18.59
N PRO A 215 -3.98 6.88 17.82
CA PRO A 215 -4.24 5.42 17.75
C PRO A 215 -3.29 4.63 16.83
N LEU A 216 -2.65 5.25 15.83
CA LEU A 216 -1.94 4.52 14.77
C LEU A 216 -0.66 3.81 15.23
N ARG A 217 0.07 4.38 16.20
CA ARG A 217 1.32 3.80 16.73
C ARG A 217 1.09 2.51 17.52
N LEU A 218 -0.09 2.36 18.12
CA LEU A 218 -0.44 1.18 18.91
C LEU A 218 -0.73 -0.03 17.99
N VAL A 219 -1.40 0.20 16.86
CA VAL A 219 -1.81 -0.86 15.93
C VAL A 219 -0.59 -1.55 15.31
N VAL A 220 0.38 -0.78 14.81
CA VAL A 220 1.59 -1.33 14.19
C VAL A 220 2.41 -2.14 15.18
N ALA A 221 2.54 -1.68 16.43
CA ALA A 221 3.27 -2.38 17.48
C ALA A 221 2.63 -3.76 17.81
N VAL A 222 1.29 -3.83 17.88
CA VAL A 222 0.57 -5.08 18.20
C VAL A 222 0.71 -6.12 17.07
N SER A 223 0.67 -5.70 15.81
CA SER A 223 0.86 -6.62 14.67
C SER A 223 2.26 -7.22 14.61
N VAL A 224 3.30 -6.42 14.88
CA VAL A 224 4.70 -6.91 14.87
C VAL A 224 4.95 -7.91 16.00
N ILE A 225 4.44 -7.62 17.22
CA ILE A 225 4.57 -8.52 18.37
C ILE A 225 3.87 -9.87 18.09
N SER A 226 2.69 -9.84 17.46
CA SER A 226 1.92 -11.05 17.15
C SER A 226 2.65 -11.97 16.16
N ILE A 227 3.31 -11.40 15.14
CA ILE A 227 4.11 -12.17 14.17
C ILE A 227 5.34 -12.79 14.87
N ILE A 228 6.03 -12.04 15.72
CA ILE A 228 7.19 -12.55 16.46
C ILE A 228 6.79 -13.72 17.37
N LEU A 229 5.69 -13.58 18.13
CA LEU A 229 5.21 -14.63 19.03
C LEU A 229 4.80 -15.92 18.28
N LEU A 230 4.14 -15.78 17.13
CA LEU A 230 3.76 -16.91 16.28
C LEU A 230 5.01 -17.66 15.78
N THR A 231 6.03 -16.92 15.34
CA THR A 231 7.27 -17.48 14.80
C THR A 231 8.06 -18.23 15.89
N VAL A 232 8.14 -17.66 17.10
CA VAL A 232 8.79 -18.28 18.26
C VAL A 232 8.06 -19.56 18.69
N SER A 233 6.73 -19.57 18.69
CA SER A 233 5.93 -20.74 19.06
C SER A 233 6.15 -21.93 18.11
N ILE A 234 6.14 -21.67 16.79
CA ILE A 234 6.36 -22.70 15.77
C ILE A 234 7.78 -23.29 15.88
N PHE A 235 8.79 -22.44 16.09
CA PHE A 235 10.19 -22.88 16.17
C PHE A 235 10.45 -23.66 17.47
N GLY A 236 9.89 -23.20 18.60
CA GLY A 236 10.02 -23.86 19.90
C GLY A 236 9.51 -25.29 19.90
N ASN A 237 8.34 -25.54 19.30
CA ASN A 237 7.73 -26.87 19.25
C ASN A 237 8.55 -27.91 18.46
N ARG A 238 9.34 -27.49 17.47
CA ARG A 238 10.13 -28.42 16.65
C ARG A 238 11.44 -28.82 17.33
N ILE A 239 12.02 -27.90 18.11
CA ILE A 239 13.17 -28.22 18.97
C ILE A 239 12.75 -29.28 19.99
N THR A 240 11.58 -29.13 20.61
CA THR A 240 11.05 -30.14 21.53
C THR A 240 10.71 -31.46 20.83
N SER A 241 10.13 -31.44 19.63
CA SER A 241 9.80 -32.69 18.91
C SER A 241 11.02 -33.47 18.39
N ASN A 242 12.15 -32.80 18.13
CA ASN A 242 13.40 -33.48 17.76
C ASN A 242 14.14 -34.05 18.98
N ILE A 243 13.86 -33.55 20.18
CA ILE A 243 14.49 -33.98 21.44
C ILE A 243 13.72 -35.14 22.09
N SER A 244 12.39 -35.24 21.88
CA SER A 244 11.59 -36.35 22.37
C SER A 244 10.90 -37.05 21.20
N GLY A 245 11.30 -38.29 20.90
CA GLY A 245 10.68 -39.16 19.90
C GLY A 245 9.26 -39.61 20.26
N ILE A 246 8.37 -38.69 20.66
CA ILE A 246 7.00 -38.94 21.07
C ILE A 246 6.05 -38.16 20.15
N GLN A 247 5.35 -38.91 19.30
CA GLN A 247 4.25 -38.42 18.48
C GLN A 247 3.15 -37.79 19.36
N THR A 248 2.97 -36.47 19.28
CA THR A 248 1.76 -35.79 19.77
C THR A 248 1.18 -34.87 18.69
N ILE A 249 0.68 -35.51 17.63
CA ILE A 249 -0.15 -34.91 16.57
C ILE A 249 -1.33 -34.07 17.12
N PRO A 250 -1.99 -34.39 18.26
CA PRO A 250 -3.11 -33.59 18.77
C PRO A 250 -2.75 -32.15 19.18
N ASN A 251 -1.52 -31.94 19.67
CA ASN A 251 -1.07 -30.63 20.15
C ASN A 251 -0.83 -29.64 19.01
N LEU A 252 -0.40 -30.13 17.85
CA LEU A 252 -0.22 -29.33 16.64
C LEU A 252 -1.56 -28.82 16.07
N ILE A 253 -2.58 -29.68 16.06
CA ILE A 253 -3.92 -29.30 15.60
C ILE A 253 -4.56 -28.30 16.56
N CYS A 254 -4.42 -28.52 17.87
CA CYS A 254 -4.95 -27.60 18.89
C CYS A 254 -4.27 -26.22 18.82
N MET A 255 -2.95 -26.16 18.63
CA MET A 255 -2.25 -24.88 18.45
C MET A 255 -2.58 -24.18 17.13
N TYR A 256 -2.75 -24.94 16.03
CA TYR A 256 -3.19 -24.36 14.76
C TYR A 256 -4.58 -23.75 14.90
N ILE A 257 -5.53 -24.47 15.50
CA ILE A 257 -6.89 -23.97 15.76
C ILE A 257 -6.86 -22.73 16.67
N LEU A 258 -6.07 -22.72 17.75
CA LEU A 258 -5.93 -21.56 18.63
C LEU A 258 -5.29 -20.35 17.94
N SER A 259 -4.31 -20.57 17.06
CA SER A 259 -3.70 -19.54 16.23
C SER A 259 -4.70 -18.93 15.25
N THR A 260 -5.48 -19.76 14.56
CA THR A 260 -6.48 -19.28 13.59
C THR A 260 -7.66 -18.59 14.29
N ILE A 261 -8.10 -19.09 15.45
CA ILE A 261 -9.12 -18.45 16.28
C ILE A 261 -8.60 -17.12 16.83
N GLY A 262 -7.35 -17.04 17.29
CA GLY A 262 -6.73 -15.79 17.73
C GLY A 262 -6.68 -14.74 16.61
N ALA A 263 -6.26 -15.14 15.41
CA ALA A 263 -6.28 -14.28 14.23
C ALA A 263 -7.69 -13.81 13.87
N LEU A 264 -8.69 -14.70 13.91
CA LEU A 264 -10.09 -14.36 13.64
C LEU A 264 -10.68 -13.43 14.70
N ILE A 265 -10.39 -13.62 15.99
CA ILE A 265 -10.85 -12.73 17.07
C ILE A 265 -10.24 -11.34 16.93
N ILE A 266 -8.96 -11.24 16.53
CA ILE A 266 -8.32 -9.96 16.25
C ILE A 266 -8.99 -9.29 15.03
N CYS A 267 -9.27 -10.04 13.96
CA CYS A 267 -9.97 -9.51 12.79
C CYS A 267 -11.42 -9.07 13.10
N PHE A 268 -12.18 -9.85 13.87
CA PHE A 268 -13.57 -9.53 14.23
C PHE A 268 -13.67 -8.40 15.26
N GLY A 269 -12.75 -8.35 16.24
CA GLY A 269 -12.64 -7.22 17.16
C GLY A 269 -12.31 -5.92 16.43
N PHE A 270 -11.55 -6.01 15.33
CA PHE A 270 -11.28 -4.87 14.45
C PHE A 270 -12.54 -4.37 13.73
N VAL A 271 -13.37 -5.28 13.22
CA VAL A 271 -14.63 -4.93 12.52
C VAL A 271 -15.65 -4.31 13.49
N GLU A 272 -15.74 -4.79 14.73
CA GLU A 272 -16.68 -4.24 15.72
C GLU A 272 -16.25 -2.86 16.25
N ILE A 273 -14.94 -2.59 16.32
CA ILE A 273 -14.42 -1.26 16.67
C ILE A 273 -14.65 -0.27 15.52
N ILE A 274 -14.45 -0.70 14.27
CA ILE A 274 -14.72 0.14 13.09
C ILE A 274 -16.23 0.40 12.92
N GLY A 275 -17.11 -0.53 13.30
CA GLY A 275 -18.56 -0.35 13.20
C GLY A 275 -19.18 0.57 14.27
N LYS A 276 -18.41 1.02 15.27
CA LYS A 276 -18.88 1.91 16.36
C LYS A 276 -18.39 3.36 16.23
N TYR A 277 -17.59 3.67 15.20
CA TYR A 277 -17.09 5.02 14.88
C TYR A 277 -17.40 5.38 13.44
#